data_AF-A0A6G3TYN1-F1
#
_entry.id   AF-A0A6G3TYN1-F1
#
_cell.length_a   1.000
_cell.length_b   1.000
_cell.length_c   1.000
_cell.angle_alpha   90.00
_cell.angle_beta   90.00
_cell.angle_gamma   90.00
#
_symmetry.space_group_name_H-M   'P 1'
#
loop_
_entity.id
_entity.type
_entity.pdbx_description
1 polymer ?
#
loop_
_entity_poly.entity_id
_entity_poly.type
_entity_poly.pdbx_seq_one_letter_code
_entity_poly.pdbx_strand_id
1 'polypeptide(L)' 'GPGDGELPGTAHETLAVPDGSELDLDTVQHLVSAAAGENALPAPRGRHRFRDRLSRLADLLTAPPPSRW' A
#
# COMPACT_ATOMS: atom_id res chain seq x y z
N GLY A 1 -5.59 -14.81 -29.38
CA GLY A 1 -6.33 -15.34 -28.22
C GLY A 1 -5.62 -16.59 -27.75
N PRO A 2 -5.67 -16.97 -26.46
CA PRO A 2 -6.39 -16.39 -25.33
C PRO A 2 -5.47 -15.52 -24.46
N GLY A 3 -6.04 -14.52 -23.78
CA GLY A 3 -5.32 -13.62 -22.88
C GLY A 3 -6.25 -12.74 -22.04
N ASP A 4 -7.51 -13.13 -22.03
CA ASP A 4 -8.63 -12.73 -21.19
C ASP A 4 -8.44 -13.35 -19.80
N GLY A 5 -7.26 -13.09 -19.22
CA GLY A 5 -7.03 -13.24 -17.79
C GLY A 5 -7.85 -12.17 -17.10
N GLU A 6 -9.12 -12.49 -16.89
CA GLU A 6 -10.09 -11.71 -16.13
C GLU A 6 -9.41 -11.28 -14.82
N LEU A 7 -9.02 -10.00 -14.76
CA LEU A 7 -8.52 -9.40 -13.54
C LEU A 7 -9.69 -9.50 -12.55
N PRO A 8 -9.62 -10.30 -11.48
CA PRO A 8 -10.73 -10.44 -10.55
C PRO A 8 -11.11 -9.05 -10.09
N GLY A 9 -12.37 -8.68 -10.35
CA GLY A 9 -12.88 -7.32 -10.24
C GLY A 9 -12.43 -6.69 -8.92
N THR A 10 -11.67 -5.61 -9.02
CA THR A 10 -11.26 -4.80 -7.89
C THR A 10 -12.51 -4.24 -7.24
N ALA A 11 -12.94 -4.84 -6.13
CA ALA A 11 -13.97 -4.27 -5.27
C ALA A 11 -13.44 -2.95 -4.70
N HIS A 12 -13.72 -1.84 -5.38
CA HIS A 12 -13.23 -0.53 -4.98
C HIS A 12 -14.00 -0.05 -3.76
N GLU A 13 -13.38 -0.13 -2.58
CA GLU A 13 -13.83 0.68 -1.45
C GLU A 13 -13.75 2.14 -1.87
N THR A 14 -14.93 2.78 -1.96
CA THR A 14 -15.03 4.20 -2.27
C THR A 14 -14.52 4.96 -1.05
N LEU A 15 -13.38 5.65 -1.20
CA LEU A 15 -12.92 6.61 -0.19
C LEU A 15 -13.87 7.81 -0.21
N ALA A 16 -14.71 7.93 0.82
CA ALA A 16 -15.52 9.13 1.01
C ALA A 16 -14.59 10.31 1.35
N VAL A 17 -14.63 11.36 0.52
CA VAL A 17 -13.94 12.62 0.82
C VAL A 17 -14.89 13.48 1.64
N PRO A 18 -14.48 14.00 2.82
CA PRO A 18 -15.31 14.88 3.61
C PRO A 18 -15.57 16.22 2.87
N ASP A 19 -16.83 16.64 2.82
CA ASP A 19 -17.23 17.93 2.26
C ASP A 19 -16.68 19.08 3.11
N GLY A 20 -16.00 20.05 2.47
CA GLY A 20 -15.50 21.26 3.13
C GLY A 20 -13.97 21.40 3.23
N SER A 21 -13.20 20.55 2.54
CA SER A 21 -11.77 20.80 2.36
C SER A 21 -11.56 21.87 1.29
N GLU A 22 -11.69 23.15 1.68
CA GLU A 22 -11.19 24.26 0.85
C GLU A 22 -9.66 24.18 0.78
N LEU A 23 -9.17 23.27 -0.07
CA LEU A 23 -7.76 23.12 -0.35
C LEU A 23 -7.47 23.87 -1.65
N ASP A 24 -6.54 24.81 -1.55
CA ASP A 24 -6.07 25.54 -2.72
C ASP A 24 -5.38 24.60 -3.73
N LEU A 25 -5.45 24.98 -5.01
CA LEU A 25 -4.94 24.18 -6.10
C LEU A 25 -3.44 23.88 -5.93
N ASP A 26 -2.63 24.85 -5.49
CA ASP A 26 -1.20 24.63 -5.26
C ASP A 26 -0.93 23.56 -4.19
N THR A 27 -1.79 23.50 -3.17
CA THR A 27 -1.69 22.50 -2.09
C THR A 27 -2.08 21.11 -2.59
N VAL A 28 -3.14 21.00 -3.37
CA VAL A 28 -3.55 19.72 -4.00
C VAL A 28 -2.46 19.24 -4.96
N GLN A 29 -1.85 20.14 -5.73
CA GLN A 29 -0.79 19.79 -6.67
C GLN A 29 0.49 19.32 -5.95
N HIS A 30 0.83 19.90 -4.80
CA HIS A 30 1.90 19.41 -3.94
C HIS A 30 1.62 17.98 -3.45
N LEU A 31 0.40 17.71 -2.99
CA LEU A 31 -0.02 16.39 -2.51
C LEU A 31 -0.05 15.34 -3.64
N VAL A 32 -0.55 15.70 -4.83
CA VAL A 32 -0.54 14.83 -6.02
C VAL A 32 0.89 14.52 -6.43
N SER A 33 1.78 15.52 -6.46
CA SER A 33 3.20 15.33 -6.78
C SER A 33 3.91 14.47 -5.73
N ALA A 34 3.57 14.64 -4.45
CA ALA A 34 4.10 13.83 -3.36
C ALA A 34 3.64 12.37 -3.47
N ALA A 35 2.35 12.11 -3.68
CA ALA A 35 1.81 10.76 -3.83
C ALA A 35 2.27 10.07 -5.13
N ALA A 36 2.37 10.82 -6.23
CA ALA A 36 2.93 10.32 -7.48
C ALA A 36 4.44 10.04 -7.36
N GLY A 37 5.15 10.78 -6.51
CA GLY A 37 6.58 10.62 -6.22
C GLY A 37 6.91 9.59 -5.13
N GLU A 38 6.02 9.31 -4.17
CA GLU A 38 6.25 8.42 -3.02
C GLU A 38 6.27 6.93 -3.38
N ASN A 39 5.79 6.56 -4.58
CA ASN A 39 6.06 5.24 -5.14
C ASN A 39 7.55 5.01 -5.45
N ALA A 40 8.35 6.06 -5.56
CA ALA A 40 9.80 5.97 -5.42
C ALA A 40 10.14 6.21 -3.94
N LEU A 41 10.22 5.13 -3.16
CA LEU A 41 10.68 5.21 -1.77
C LEU A 41 11.96 6.06 -1.70
N PRO A 42 12.01 7.14 -0.89
CA PRO A 42 13.29 7.74 -0.56
C PRO A 42 14.05 6.65 0.18
N ALA A 43 15.09 6.08 -0.42
CA ALA A 43 15.84 4.98 0.17
C ALA A 43 16.59 5.49 1.41
N PRO A 44 16.20 5.10 2.64
CA PRO A 44 16.99 5.44 3.81
C PRO A 44 17.69 4.16 4.26
N ARG A 45 18.99 4.25 4.49
CA ARG A 45 19.86 3.14 4.92
C ARG A 45 19.50 2.53 6.31
N GLY A 46 18.26 2.69 6.79
CA GLY A 46 17.69 2.10 8.01
C GLY A 46 16.33 1.38 7.87
N ARG A 47 15.56 1.56 6.77
CA ARG A 47 14.24 0.89 6.59
C ARG A 47 14.33 -0.61 6.30
N HIS A 48 15.50 -1.11 5.87
CA HIS A 48 15.68 -2.53 5.57
C HIS A 48 15.41 -3.40 6.80
N ARG A 49 15.88 -3.00 7.99
CA ARG A 49 15.68 -3.77 9.23
C ARG A 49 14.24 -3.80 9.69
N PHE A 50 13.47 -2.74 9.45
CA PHE A 50 12.05 -2.71 9.80
C PHE A 50 11.21 -3.55 8.84
N ARG A 51 11.47 -3.44 7.52
CA ARG A 51 10.83 -4.32 6.52
C ARG A 51 11.16 -5.79 6.77
N ASP A 52 12.41 -6.11 7.11
CA ASP A 52 12.85 -7.45 7.46
C ASP A 52 12.12 -8.02 8.69
N ARG A 53 11.87 -7.18 9.71
CA ARG A 53 11.06 -7.57 10.87
C ARG A 53 9.58 -7.81 10.52
N LEU A 54 9.00 -6.96 9.66
CA LEU A 54 7.63 -7.14 9.16
C LEU A 54 7.48 -8.41 8.33
N SER A 55 8.43 -8.70 7.43
CA SER A 55 8.45 -9.95 6.66
C SER A 55 8.49 -11.16 7.58
N ARG A 56 9.38 -11.15 8.58
CA ARG A 56 9.45 -12.23 9.57
C ARG A 56 8.15 -12.37 10.38
N LEU A 57 7.46 -11.28 10.69
CA LEU A 57 6.17 -11.33 11.38
C LEU A 57 5.07 -11.94 10.50
N ALA A 58 5.03 -11.56 9.22
CA ALA A 58 4.09 -12.11 8.25
C ALA A 58 4.32 -13.61 8.04
N ASP A 59 5.58 -14.04 7.97
CA ASP A 59 5.94 -15.46 7.90
C ASP A 59 5.47 -16.23 9.14
N LEU A 60 5.55 -15.63 10.33
CA LEU A 60 5.06 -16.23 11.57
C LEU A 60 3.53 -16.30 11.65
N LEU A 61 2.82 -15.30 11.13
CA LEU A 61 1.34 -15.28 11.11
C LEU A 61 0.77 -16.25 10.07
N THR A 62 1.48 -16.40 8.94
CA THR A 62 1.07 -17.29 7.85
C THR A 62 1.58 -18.71 8.08
N ALA A 63 2.42 -18.93 9.09
CA ALA A 63 2.87 -20.26 9.44
C ALA A 63 1.67 -21.12 9.85
N PRO A 64 1.54 -22.35 9.30
CA PRO A 64 0.50 -23.26 9.71
C PRO A 64 0.64 -23.53 11.22
N PRO A 65 -0.46 -23.51 11.99
CA PRO A 65 -0.40 -23.73 13.42
C PRO A 65 0.28 -25.08 13.69
N PRO A 66 1.26 -25.14 14.61
CA PRO A 66 1.98 -26.37 14.88
C PRO A 66 0.98 -27.46 15.26
N SER A 67 1.15 -28.64 14.67
CA SER A 67 0.35 -29.81 14.96
C SER A 67 0.46 -30.12 16.45
N ARG A 68 -0.55 -29.71 17.22
CA ARG A 68 -0.75 -30.14 18.61
C ARG A 68 -0.85 -31.67 18.61
N TRP A 69 0.14 -32.33 19.22
CA TRP A 69 -0.02 -33.70 19.67
C TRP A 69 -0.91 -33.70 20.91
#